data_AF-A0A2W4UKS6-F1
#
_entry.id   AF-A0A2W4UKS6-F1
#
_cell.length_a   1.000
_cell.length_b   1.000
_cell.length_c   1.000
_cell.angle_alpha   90.00
_cell.angle_beta   90.00
_cell.angle_gamma   90.00
#
_symmetry.space_group_name_H-M   'P 1'
#
loop_
_entity.id
_entity.type
_entity.pdbx_description
1 polymer ?
#
loop_
_entity_poly.entity_id
_entity_poly.type
_entity_poly.pdbx_seq_one_letter_code
_entity_poly.pdbx_strand_id
1 'polypeptide(L)' 'DLDPSQKEKMMAETGRRTVPQIYIGSTHVGGCDDLFDLDRAGKLLPLLGQPG' A
#
# COMPACT_ATOMS: atom_id res chain seq x y z
N ASP A 1 7.46 12.76 -14.23
CA ASP A 1 6.88 12.45 -12.90
C ASP A 1 7.83 11.68 -11.97
N LEU A 2 9.04 12.18 -11.73
CA LEU A 2 9.99 11.59 -10.77
C LEU A 2 10.76 12.70 -10.05
N ASP A 3 10.10 13.84 -9.80
CA ASP A 3 10.75 14.97 -9.15
C ASP A 3 10.87 14.66 -7.64
N PRO A 4 12.08 14.41 -7.11
CA PRO A 4 12.26 13.98 -5.72
C PRO A 4 11.79 15.04 -4.72
N SER A 5 11.79 16.31 -5.15
CA SER A 5 11.29 17.46 -4.40
C SER A 5 9.79 17.38 -4.08
N GLN A 6 8.99 16.78 -4.98
CA GLN A 6 7.55 16.56 -4.76
C GLN A 6 7.29 15.46 -3.73
N LYS A 7 8.17 14.44 -3.71
CA LYS A 7 8.10 13.30 -2.78
C LYS A 7 8.32 13.74 -1.33
N GLU A 8 9.32 14.58 -1.09
CA GLU A 8 9.60 15.14 0.24
C GLU A 8 8.47 16.04 0.75
N LYS A 9 7.86 16.83 -0.15
CA LYS A 9 6.74 17.70 0.18
C LYS A 9 5.49 16.93 0.61
N MET A 10 5.15 15.85 -0.09
CA MET A 10 4.03 14.97 0.26
C MET A 10 4.24 14.21 1.59
N MET A 11 5.48 13.82 1.90
CA MET A 11 5.83 13.18 3.18
C MET A 11 5.68 14.14 4.37
N ALA A 12 6.03 15.42 4.17
CA ALA A 12 5.92 16.45 5.20
C ALA A 12 4.46 16.87 5.46
N GLU A 13 3.62 16.95 4.42
CA GLU A 13 2.24 17.47 4.53
C GLU A 13 1.22 16.47 5.09
N THR A 14 1.37 15.16 4.82
CA THR A 14 0.33 14.17 5.13
C THR A 14 0.57 13.38 6.42
N GLY A 15 1.77 13.49 7.02
CA GLY A 15 2.17 12.69 8.19
C GLY A 15 2.22 11.17 7.94
N ARG A 16 1.90 10.74 6.72
CA ARG A 16 2.02 9.37 6.21
C ARG A 16 2.96 9.41 5.02
N ARG A 17 3.97 8.53 4.99
CA ARG A 17 5.12 8.72 4.09
C ARG A 17 4.83 8.39 2.62
N THR A 18 3.68 7.79 2.26
CA THR A 18 3.47 7.26 0.90
C THR A 18 1.99 7.13 0.47
N VAL A 19 1.73 7.53 -0.77
CA VAL A 19 0.62 7.08 -1.63
C VAL A 19 1.14 5.98 -2.56
N PRO A 20 0.30 5.06 -3.06
CA PRO A 20 -1.15 4.92 -2.88
C PRO A 20 -1.56 4.33 -1.53
N GLN A 21 -2.85 4.39 -1.20
CA GLN A 21 -3.48 3.64 -0.12
C GLN A 21 -4.36 2.55 -0.72
N ILE A 22 -4.09 1.29 -0.38
CA ILE A 22 -4.61 0.09 -1.00
C ILE A 22 -5.64 -0.56 -0.08
N TYR A 23 -6.75 -1.00 -0.66
CA TYR A 23 -7.81 -1.76 -0.02
C TYR A 23 -8.13 -3.00 -0.84
N ILE A 24 -8.41 -4.12 -0.18
CA ILE A 24 -8.88 -5.37 -0.80
C ILE A 24 -10.23 -5.72 -0.17
N GLY A 25 -11.31 -5.61 -0.95
CA GLY A 25 -12.66 -5.66 -0.41
C GLY A 25 -12.88 -4.56 0.63
N SER A 26 -13.22 -4.96 1.85
CA SER A 26 -13.37 -4.06 3.01
C SER A 26 -12.10 -3.92 3.87
N THR A 27 -11.01 -4.61 3.52
CA THR A 27 -9.78 -4.62 4.33
C THR A 27 -8.83 -3.53 3.86
N HIS A 28 -8.43 -2.64 4.77
CA HIS A 28 -7.34 -1.69 4.53
C HIS A 28 -6.00 -2.42 4.58
N VAL A 29 -5.22 -2.34 3.50
CA VAL A 29 -3.91 -3.00 3.38
C VAL A 29 -2.77 -2.05 3.74
N GLY A 30 -2.87 -0.77 3.37
CA GLY A 30 -1.79 0.20 3.58
C GLY A 30 -1.23 0.71 2.25
N GLY A 31 0.07 0.91 2.14
CA GLY A 31 0.75 1.34 0.92
C GLY A 31 1.13 0.19 -0.03
N CYS A 32 1.90 0.53 -1.05
CA CYS A 32 2.47 -0.46 -1.97
C CYS A 32 3.38 -1.45 -1.21
N ASP A 33 4.25 -0.95 -0.33
CA ASP A 33 5.17 -1.78 0.46
C ASP A 33 4.41 -2.76 1.37
N ASP A 34 3.36 -2.28 2.05
CA ASP A 34 2.52 -3.11 2.91
C ASP A 34 1.83 -4.24 2.12
N LEU A 35 1.40 -3.96 0.88
CA LEU A 35 0.85 -4.98 -0.01
C LEU A 35 1.89 -6.06 -0.36
N PHE A 36 3.12 -5.67 -0.68
CA PHE A 36 4.20 -6.63 -0.99
C PHE A 36 4.62 -7.45 0.23
N ASP A 37 4.68 -6.85 1.42
CA ASP A 37 4.96 -7.57 2.66
C ASP A 37 3.86 -8.58 2.99
N LEU A 38 2.60 -8.22 2.74
CA LEU A 38 1.45 -9.11 2.90
C LEU A 38 1.51 -10.32 1.96
N ASP A 39 1.91 -10.12 0.70
CA ASP A 39 2.11 -11.18 -0.28
C ASP A 39 3.22 -12.14 0.12
N ARG A 40 4.39 -11.59 0.48
CA ARG A 40 5.54 -12.39 0.95
C ARG A 40 5.24 -13.17 2.22
N ALA A 41 4.36 -12.66 3.08
CA ALA A 41 3.88 -13.37 4.27
C ALA A 41 2.84 -14.46 3.95
N GLY A 42 2.44 -14.64 2.69
CA GLY A 42 1.41 -15.59 2.27
C GLY A 42 -0.01 -15.19 2.69
N LYS A 43 -0.21 -13.93 3.11
CA LYS A 43 -1.47 -13.42 3.67
C LYS A 43 -2.32 -12.68 2.63
N LEU A 44 -1.77 -12.37 1.47
CA LEU A 44 -2.49 -11.70 0.39
C LEU A 44 -3.56 -12.61 -0.23
N LEU A 45 -3.21 -13.88 -0.52
CA LEU A 45 -4.10 -14.83 -1.17
C LEU A 45 -5.45 -15.02 -0.43
N PRO A 46 -5.49 -15.15 0.90
CA PRO A 46 -6.76 -15.17 1.65
C PRO A 46 -7.64 -13.93 1.45
N LEU A 47 -7.04 -12.74 1.27
CA LEU A 47 -7.81 -11.49 1.10
C LEU A 47 -8.38 -11.34 -0.31
N LEU A 48 -7.72 -11.90 -1.32
CA LEU A 48 -8.21 -11.88 -2.70
C LEU A 48 -9.42 -12.79 -2.92
N GLY A 49 -9.75 -13.62 -1.93
CA GLY A 49 -10.72 -14.69 -2.06
C GLY A 49 -10.14 -15.77 -2.97
N GLN A 50 -9.74 -16.90 -2.40
CA GLN A 50 -9.41 -18.05 -3.25
C GLN A 50 -10.61 -18.30 -4.18
N PRO A 51 -10.44 -18.36 -5.51
CA PRO A 51 -11.44 -18.99 -6.34
C PRO A 51 -11.50 -20.45 -5.86
N GLY A 52 -12.61 -20.79 -5.20
CA GLY A 52 -12.98 -22.18 -4.96
C GLY A 52 -13.19 -22.90 -6.27
#